data_AF-A0A5D2Z8Y8-F1
#
_entry.id   AF-A0A5D2Z8Y8-F1
#
_cell.length_a   1.000
_cell.length_b   1.000
_cell.length_c   1.000
_cell.angle_alpha   90.00
_cell.angle_beta   90.00
_cell.angle_gamma   90.00
#
_symmetry.space_group_name_H-M   'P 1'
#
loop_
_entity.id
_entity.type
_entity.pdbx_description
1 polymer ?
#
loop_
_entity_poly.entity_id
_entity_poly.type
_entity_poly.pdbx_seq_one_letter_code
_entity_poly.pdbx_strand_id
1 'polypeptide(L)'
;MESCHKFSFPLLTLLSLYMSFFVAHAEGLLTPRPFNNKITAAFVFGDSTVDPGNNNYVKTLFRGNFPPYGKDFRDHVPTGRFTNGKLSTDLIVSYVGIKEYLPPYLDPNLSIEELMTGVSFASAGSGFDPLTPQISSVISLPKQLEYFKEYKKRLQSAIGNRRTEAIIKEAVFLISCGTNDFVVNYFTLPIRRKSYTVSAYQQFVLQSFKQVLQGKGLLEPSKILLFDCELQVATTFHIFSG
;
A
#
# COMPACT_ATOMS: atom_id res chain seq x y z
N MET A 1 -10.39 -6.18 66.41
CA MET A 1 -10.33 -5.82 64.97
C MET A 1 -9.01 -6.35 64.40
N GLU A 2 -8.90 -7.62 64.03
CA GLU A 2 -7.67 -8.19 63.42
C GLU A 2 -7.93 -9.33 62.40
N SER A 3 -9.15 -9.46 61.87
CA SER A 3 -9.48 -10.59 60.99
C SER A 3 -9.50 -10.23 59.48
N CYS A 4 -9.42 -8.94 59.12
CA CYS A 4 -9.61 -8.51 57.72
C CYS A 4 -8.31 -8.48 56.89
N HIS A 5 -7.13 -8.39 57.52
CA HIS A 5 -5.85 -8.25 56.79
C HIS A 5 -5.26 -9.57 56.27
N LYS A 6 -5.62 -10.73 56.82
CA LYS A 6 -5.00 -12.02 56.45
C LYS A 6 -5.55 -12.64 55.16
N PHE A 7 -6.77 -12.29 54.76
CA PHE A 7 -7.42 -12.84 53.56
C PHE A 7 -7.11 -12.04 52.28
N SER A 8 -6.71 -10.77 52.41
CA SER A 8 -6.40 -9.88 51.28
C SER A 8 -5.05 -10.18 50.63
N PHE A 9 -4.05 -10.57 51.43
CA PHE A 9 -2.69 -10.87 50.94
C PHE A 9 -2.61 -12.07 49.97
N PRO A 10 -3.20 -13.25 50.27
CA PRO A 10 -3.16 -14.38 49.35
C PRO A 10 -3.93 -14.12 48.05
N LEU A 11 -5.02 -13.35 48.12
CA LEU A 11 -5.82 -12.96 46.96
C LEU A 11 -5.03 -12.01 46.04
N LEU A 12 -4.32 -11.02 46.59
CA LEU A 12 -3.45 -10.14 45.81
C LEU A 12 -2.31 -10.91 45.12
N THR A 13 -1.69 -11.87 45.82
CA THR A 13 -0.62 -12.69 45.23
C THR A 13 -1.12 -13.61 44.11
N LEU A 14 -2.33 -14.16 44.24
CA LEU A 14 -2.98 -14.93 43.18
C LEU A 14 -3.32 -14.04 41.98
N LEU A 15 -3.81 -12.83 42.21
CA LEU A 15 -4.11 -11.87 41.15
C LEU A 15 -2.84 -11.44 40.41
N SER A 16 -1.74 -11.17 41.12
CA SER A 16 -0.47 -10.80 40.50
C SER A 16 0.12 -11.95 39.67
N LEU A 17 0.05 -13.19 40.16
CA LEU A 17 0.51 -14.37 39.42
C LEU A 17 -0.34 -14.61 38.17
N TYR A 18 -1.67 -14.42 38.27
CA TYR A 18 -2.58 -14.51 37.13
C TYR A 18 -2.27 -13.46 36.07
N MET A 19 -2.06 -12.21 36.47
CA MET A 19 -1.68 -11.12 35.55
C MET A 19 -0.32 -11.39 34.88
N SER A 20 0.68 -11.90 35.62
CA SER A 20 1.98 -12.28 35.05
C SER A 20 1.86 -13.44 34.04
N PHE A 21 0.98 -14.41 34.31
CA PHE A 21 0.68 -15.50 33.36
C PHE A 21 0.00 -14.99 32.09
N PHE A 22 -0.89 -14.01 32.21
CA PHE A 22 -1.54 -13.35 31.07
C PHE A 22 -0.55 -12.51 30.24
N VAL A 23 0.35 -11.78 30.89
CA VAL A 23 1.42 -11.02 30.21
C VAL A 23 2.35 -11.96 29.46
N ALA A 24 2.80 -13.06 30.09
CA ALA A 24 3.65 -14.06 29.44
C ALA A 24 2.95 -14.78 28.26
N HIS A 25 1.64 -15.05 28.36
CA HIS A 25 0.86 -15.60 27.24
C HIS A 25 0.66 -14.58 26.12
N ALA A 26 0.46 -13.31 26.44
CA ALA A 26 0.38 -12.24 25.44
C ALA A 26 1.72 -12.06 24.72
N GLU A 27 2.84 -12.10 25.44
CA GLU A 27 4.19 -12.10 24.85
C GLU A 27 4.42 -13.33 23.95
N GLY A 28 3.93 -14.51 24.34
CA GLY A 28 3.94 -15.72 23.52
C GLY A 28 3.11 -15.62 22.22
N LEU A 29 1.99 -14.91 22.25
CA LEU A 29 1.16 -14.59 21.07
C LEU A 29 1.78 -13.51 20.18
N LEU A 30 2.63 -12.66 20.75
CA LEU A 30 3.40 -11.63 20.02
C LEU A 30 4.73 -12.14 19.50
N THR A 31 5.16 -13.36 19.84
CA THR A 31 6.30 -13.99 19.16
C THR A 31 5.93 -14.14 17.68
N PRO A 32 6.64 -13.45 16.76
CA PRO A 32 6.37 -13.61 15.34
C PRO A 32 6.62 -15.07 15.02
N ARG A 33 5.57 -15.83 14.66
CA ARG A 33 5.79 -17.09 13.98
C ARG A 33 6.71 -16.78 12.80
N PRO A 34 7.77 -17.55 12.54
CA PRO A 34 8.56 -17.35 11.34
C PRO A 34 7.62 -17.58 10.15
N PHE A 35 7.13 -16.47 9.60
CA PHE A 35 6.41 -16.48 8.34
C PHE A 35 7.41 -17.04 7.33
N ASN A 36 7.12 -18.20 6.76
CA ASN A 36 7.90 -18.75 5.65
C ASN A 36 7.62 -17.91 4.40
N ASN A 37 8.08 -16.65 4.43
CA ASN A 37 7.76 -15.64 3.43
C ASN A 37 8.68 -15.82 2.23
N LYS A 38 8.14 -16.49 1.20
CA LYS A 38 8.66 -16.39 -0.17
C LYS A 38 8.48 -14.99 -0.77
N ILE A 39 7.93 -14.02 -0.03
CA ILE A 39 7.71 -12.64 -0.49
C ILE A 39 8.85 -11.78 0.03
N THR A 40 9.71 -11.33 -0.89
CA THR A 40 10.94 -10.58 -0.57
C THR A 40 10.89 -9.13 -1.00
N ALA A 41 9.88 -8.73 -1.77
CA ALA A 41 9.68 -7.35 -2.22
C ALA A 41 8.18 -7.02 -2.42
N ALA A 42 7.85 -5.73 -2.41
CA ALA A 42 6.50 -5.25 -2.69
C ALA A 42 6.51 -4.08 -3.69
N PHE A 43 5.66 -4.14 -4.71
CA PHE A 43 5.48 -3.07 -5.68
C PHE A 43 4.05 -2.55 -5.64
N VAL A 44 3.90 -1.24 -5.47
CA VAL A 44 2.60 -0.63 -5.22
C VAL A 44 2.24 0.35 -6.32
N PHE A 45 1.01 0.29 -6.79
CA PHE A 45 0.43 1.18 -7.80
C PHE A 45 -0.89 1.71 -7.29
N GLY A 46 -1.26 2.93 -7.66
CA GLY A 46 -2.51 3.47 -7.17
C GLY A 46 -2.58 4.97 -7.00
N ASP A 47 -3.43 5.36 -6.05
CA ASP A 47 -3.69 6.75 -5.69
C ASP A 47 -3.23 7.11 -4.27
N SER A 48 -3.87 8.11 -3.65
CA SER A 48 -3.53 8.67 -2.34
C SER A 48 -3.59 7.65 -1.21
N THR A 49 -4.42 6.61 -1.34
CA THR A 49 -4.54 5.56 -0.32
C THR A 49 -3.24 4.77 -0.13
N VAL A 50 -2.35 4.82 -1.12
CA VAL A 50 -1.11 4.02 -1.18
C VAL A 50 0.10 4.81 -1.70
N ASP A 51 0.00 6.14 -1.79
CA ASP A 51 1.08 7.05 -2.19
C ASP A 51 1.94 7.47 -0.97
N PRO A 52 3.19 7.00 -0.87
CA PRO A 52 4.07 7.38 0.23
C PRO A 52 4.72 8.76 0.05
N GLY A 53 4.53 9.42 -1.10
CA GLY A 53 5.05 10.76 -1.37
C GLY A 53 5.58 10.98 -2.79
N ASN A 54 5.23 10.16 -3.79
CA ASN A 54 5.64 10.40 -5.18
C ASN A 54 5.15 11.78 -5.67
N ASN A 55 3.98 12.22 -5.20
CA ASN A 55 3.43 13.52 -5.56
C ASN A 55 4.27 14.72 -5.07
N ASN A 56 5.23 14.53 -4.17
CA ASN A 56 6.17 15.57 -3.77
C ASN A 56 7.14 15.93 -4.91
N TYR A 57 7.37 15.00 -5.84
CA TYR A 57 8.36 15.12 -6.91
C TYR A 57 7.76 15.55 -8.26
N VAL A 58 6.44 15.81 -8.31
CA VAL A 58 5.75 16.31 -9.51
C VAL A 58 4.95 17.56 -9.20
N LYS A 59 4.68 18.38 -10.22
CA LYS A 59 3.93 19.64 -10.06
C LYS A 59 2.42 19.36 -9.95
N THR A 60 1.93 19.21 -8.72
CA THR A 60 0.52 18.94 -8.42
C THR A 60 0.10 19.56 -7.08
N LEU A 61 -1.19 19.79 -6.89
CA LEU A 61 -1.78 20.20 -5.61
C LEU A 61 -2.07 19.02 -4.68
N PHE A 62 -2.11 17.79 -5.22
CA PHE A 62 -2.40 16.57 -4.47
C PHE A 62 -1.15 16.10 -3.73
N ARG A 63 -0.76 16.77 -2.64
CA ARG A 63 0.41 16.39 -1.83
C ARG A 63 0.01 16.16 -0.38
N GLY A 64 0.60 15.16 0.28
CA GLY A 64 0.44 14.91 1.72
C GLY A 64 1.62 15.40 2.54
N ASN A 65 2.34 16.44 2.09
CA ASN A 65 3.59 16.91 2.67
C ASN A 65 3.42 18.16 3.57
N PHE A 66 2.24 18.31 4.18
CA PHE A 66 1.89 19.43 5.06
C PHE A 66 0.99 18.96 6.22
N PRO A 67 0.91 19.70 7.34
CA PRO A 67 0.02 19.34 8.46
C PRO A 67 -1.46 19.28 8.04
N PRO A 68 -2.27 18.33 8.55
CA PRO A 68 -2.02 17.49 9.71
C PRO A 68 -1.28 16.17 9.40
N TYR A 69 -0.91 15.91 8.15
CA TYR A 69 -0.25 14.66 7.77
C TYR A 69 1.07 14.45 8.53
N GLY A 70 1.43 13.19 8.75
CA GLY A 70 2.63 12.81 9.49
C GLY A 70 2.63 13.07 10.99
N LYS A 71 1.50 13.53 11.59
CA LYS A 71 1.42 13.83 13.02
C LYS A 71 1.79 12.64 13.94
N ASP A 72 1.54 11.42 13.52
CA ASP A 72 1.80 10.21 14.31
C ASP A 72 3.17 9.59 14.01
N PHE A 73 3.98 10.20 13.12
CA PHE A 73 5.40 9.84 13.00
C PHE A 73 6.20 10.33 14.20
N ARG A 74 7.31 9.63 14.48
CA ARG A 74 8.20 9.94 15.62
C ARG A 74 8.80 11.35 15.54
N ASP A 75 9.05 11.84 14.33
CA ASP A 75 9.58 13.18 14.06
C ASP A 75 8.48 14.21 13.73
N HIS A 76 7.22 13.76 13.66
CA HIS A 76 6.06 14.56 13.26
C HIS A 76 6.20 15.21 11.87
N VAL A 77 7.00 14.62 10.96
CA VAL A 77 7.26 15.18 9.63
C VAL A 77 6.35 14.56 8.57
N PRO A 78 5.59 15.36 7.80
CA PRO A 78 4.77 14.84 6.72
C PRO A 78 5.63 14.35 5.56
N THR A 79 5.57 13.05 5.23
CA THR A 79 6.39 12.46 4.16
C THR A 79 5.77 12.60 2.75
N GLY A 80 4.53 13.08 2.64
CA GLY A 80 3.73 12.98 1.41
C GLY A 80 2.59 11.95 1.49
N ARG A 81 2.54 11.15 2.57
CA ARG A 81 1.46 10.20 2.86
C ARG A 81 0.18 10.94 3.23
N PHE A 82 -0.95 10.48 2.71
CA PHE A 82 -2.29 11.02 3.02
C PHE A 82 -2.86 10.45 4.34
N THR A 83 -2.02 10.39 5.36
CA THR A 83 -2.35 9.88 6.70
C THR A 83 -1.43 10.54 7.74
N ASN A 84 -1.76 10.40 9.02
CA ASN A 84 -0.90 10.87 10.10
C ASN A 84 0.32 9.95 10.32
N GLY A 85 0.33 8.72 9.78
CA GLY A 85 1.41 7.77 10.00
C GLY A 85 1.57 6.77 8.84
N LYS A 86 1.51 5.47 9.15
CA LYS A 86 1.65 4.39 8.17
C LYS A 86 0.46 4.32 7.21
N LEU A 87 0.72 4.10 5.92
CA LEU A 87 -0.27 3.65 4.95
C LEU A 87 -0.63 2.19 5.23
N SER A 88 -1.76 1.72 4.69
CA SER A 88 -2.11 0.30 4.71
C SER A 88 -1.01 -0.58 4.10
N THR A 89 -0.36 -0.10 3.05
CA THR A 89 0.77 -0.78 2.39
C THR A 89 2.00 -0.86 3.28
N ASP A 90 2.30 0.18 4.08
CA ASP A 90 3.38 0.14 5.08
C ASP A 90 3.10 -0.93 6.14
N LEU A 91 1.85 -1.00 6.62
CA LEU A 91 1.44 -2.03 7.59
C LEU A 91 1.60 -3.44 7.01
N ILE A 92 1.21 -3.64 5.75
CA ILE A 92 1.35 -4.93 5.07
C ILE A 92 2.83 -5.32 4.97
N VAL A 93 3.68 -4.45 4.41
CA VAL A 93 5.12 -4.78 4.19
C VAL A 93 5.88 -4.94 5.50
N SER A 94 5.48 -4.21 6.55
CA SER A 94 6.03 -4.35 7.89
C SER A 94 5.59 -5.67 8.53
N TYR A 95 4.33 -6.05 8.39
CA TYR A 95 3.81 -7.30 8.95
C TYR A 95 4.45 -8.53 8.30
N VAL A 96 4.70 -8.49 6.99
CA VAL A 96 5.39 -9.59 6.28
C VAL A 96 6.92 -9.52 6.38
N GLY A 97 7.47 -8.54 7.10
CA GLY A 97 8.91 -8.44 7.37
C GLY A 97 9.77 -8.00 6.19
N ILE A 98 9.21 -7.31 5.19
CA ILE A 98 9.97 -6.76 4.05
C ILE A 98 10.70 -5.48 4.47
N LYS A 99 9.96 -4.51 5.04
CA LYS A 99 10.48 -3.22 5.53
C LYS A 99 9.44 -2.50 6.36
N GLU A 100 9.86 -1.49 7.12
CA GLU A 100 8.93 -0.71 7.94
C GLU A 100 8.05 0.26 7.12
N TYR A 101 8.65 0.90 6.12
CA TYR A 101 8.01 1.90 5.27
C TYR A 101 8.37 1.66 3.81
N LEU A 102 7.36 1.69 2.94
CA LEU A 102 7.59 1.62 1.50
C LEU A 102 7.91 3.02 0.95
N PRO A 103 9.07 3.23 0.29
CA PRO A 103 9.42 4.55 -0.18
C PRO A 103 8.77 4.88 -1.54
N PRO A 104 8.61 6.18 -1.87
CA PRO A 104 8.18 6.60 -3.21
C PRO A 104 9.31 6.37 -4.22
N TYR A 105 9.00 5.77 -5.37
CA TYR A 105 9.97 5.52 -6.44
C TYR A 105 10.68 6.78 -6.93
N LEU A 106 10.01 7.94 -6.89
CA LEU A 106 10.58 9.21 -7.35
C LEU A 106 11.57 9.86 -6.38
N ASP A 107 11.82 9.26 -5.21
CA ASP A 107 12.86 9.75 -4.30
C ASP A 107 14.26 9.57 -4.93
N PRO A 108 15.01 10.66 -5.18
CA PRO A 108 16.32 10.59 -5.80
C PRO A 108 17.37 9.91 -4.91
N ASN A 109 17.11 9.78 -3.61
CA ASN A 109 18.04 9.21 -2.64
C ASN A 109 17.90 7.68 -2.48
N LEU A 110 17.00 7.05 -3.24
CA LEU A 110 16.78 5.60 -3.14
C LEU A 110 18.06 4.79 -3.35
N SER A 111 18.41 3.98 -2.37
CA SER A 111 19.51 3.03 -2.45
C SER A 111 19.13 1.78 -3.26
N ILE A 112 20.13 0.99 -3.69
CA ILE A 112 19.86 -0.27 -4.39
C ILE A 112 19.17 -1.28 -3.45
N GLU A 113 19.51 -1.28 -2.18
CA GLU A 113 18.91 -2.13 -1.14
C GLU A 113 17.41 -1.82 -0.96
N GLU A 114 17.05 -0.53 -1.00
CA GLU A 114 15.66 -0.10 -0.95
C GLU A 114 14.90 -0.56 -2.20
N LEU A 115 15.51 -0.44 -3.38
CA LEU A 115 14.95 -0.94 -4.63
C LEU A 115 14.74 -2.46 -4.58
N MET A 116 15.73 -3.22 -4.09
CA MET A 116 15.66 -4.69 -4.02
C MET A 116 14.49 -5.22 -3.18
N THR A 117 14.03 -4.43 -2.20
CA THR A 117 12.90 -4.77 -1.32
C THR A 117 11.59 -4.11 -1.75
N GLY A 118 11.60 -3.36 -2.85
CA GLY A 118 10.41 -2.81 -3.49
C GLY A 118 10.06 -1.37 -3.11
N VAL A 119 9.20 -0.73 -3.90
CA VAL A 119 8.85 0.69 -3.85
C VAL A 119 7.39 0.92 -4.24
N SER A 120 6.85 2.11 -3.95
CA SER A 120 5.54 2.53 -4.49
C SER A 120 5.70 3.45 -5.69
N PHE A 121 4.92 3.19 -6.73
CA PHE A 121 4.73 4.03 -7.91
C PHE A 121 3.43 4.83 -7.86
N ALA A 122 2.63 4.66 -6.80
CA ALA A 122 1.33 5.30 -6.64
C ALA A 122 1.42 6.83 -6.62
N SER A 123 0.32 7.48 -6.98
CA SER A 123 0.25 8.94 -7.09
C SER A 123 -1.11 9.44 -6.70
N ALA A 124 -1.16 10.26 -5.66
CA ALA A 124 -2.41 10.82 -5.17
C ALA A 124 -3.23 11.52 -6.26
N GLY A 125 -4.54 11.28 -6.26
CA GLY A 125 -5.48 11.77 -7.28
C GLY A 125 -5.52 10.98 -8.58
N SER A 126 -4.74 9.90 -8.72
CA SER A 126 -4.77 9.03 -9.91
C SER A 126 -6.05 8.19 -9.97
N GLY A 127 -6.32 7.64 -11.16
CA GLY A 127 -7.55 6.93 -11.50
C GLY A 127 -7.33 5.95 -12.64
N PHE A 128 -8.23 4.97 -12.83
CA PHE A 128 -8.20 4.07 -13.98
C PHE A 128 -8.76 4.74 -15.25
N ASP A 129 -9.67 5.71 -15.09
CA ASP A 129 -10.11 6.55 -16.20
C ASP A 129 -8.97 7.52 -16.58
N PRO A 130 -8.47 7.50 -17.83
CA PRO A 130 -7.41 8.41 -18.27
C PRO A 130 -7.75 9.91 -18.09
N LEU A 131 -9.04 10.25 -18.01
CA LEU A 131 -9.48 11.62 -17.74
C LEU A 131 -9.12 12.09 -16.32
N THR A 132 -9.13 11.19 -15.34
CA THR A 132 -8.88 11.52 -13.93
C THR A 132 -7.49 12.14 -13.71
N PRO A 133 -6.37 11.48 -14.08
CA PRO A 133 -5.05 12.06 -13.88
C PRO A 133 -4.80 13.29 -14.77
N GLN A 134 -5.52 13.43 -15.88
CA GLN A 134 -5.45 14.62 -16.73
C GLN A 134 -6.05 15.84 -16.04
N ILE A 135 -7.24 15.71 -15.43
CA ILE A 135 -7.89 16.78 -14.69
C ILE A 135 -7.08 17.12 -13.43
N SER A 136 -6.64 16.11 -12.70
CA SER A 136 -5.92 16.27 -11.44
C SER A 136 -4.46 16.70 -11.61
N SER A 137 -3.91 16.63 -12.84
CA SER A 137 -2.48 16.90 -13.12
C SER A 137 -1.54 16.05 -12.27
N VAL A 138 -1.74 14.73 -12.28
CA VAL A 138 -1.01 13.75 -11.45
C VAL A 138 -0.49 12.58 -12.31
N ILE A 139 0.24 11.64 -11.71
CA ILE A 139 0.85 10.53 -12.44
C ILE A 139 -0.23 9.49 -12.76
N SER A 140 -0.51 9.31 -14.05
CA SER A 140 -1.48 8.31 -14.54
C SER A 140 -1.00 6.88 -14.31
N LEU A 141 -1.92 5.92 -14.15
CA LEU A 141 -1.54 4.50 -14.01
C LEU A 141 -0.60 4.00 -15.12
N PRO A 142 -0.81 4.31 -16.41
CA PRO A 142 0.16 3.98 -17.46
C PRO A 142 1.55 4.51 -17.19
N LYS A 143 1.67 5.73 -16.64
CA LYS A 143 2.97 6.31 -16.26
C LYS A 143 3.60 5.60 -15.06
N GLN A 144 2.80 5.17 -14.08
CA GLN A 144 3.27 4.34 -12.97
C GLN A 144 3.86 3.01 -13.48
N LEU A 145 3.23 2.39 -14.48
CA LEU A 145 3.78 1.19 -15.15
C LEU A 145 5.06 1.47 -15.94
N GLU A 146 5.21 2.66 -16.53
CA GLU A 146 6.47 3.08 -17.14
C GLU A 146 7.58 3.20 -16.10
N TYR A 147 7.30 3.80 -14.95
CA TYR A 147 8.24 3.86 -13.84
C TYR A 147 8.63 2.47 -13.33
N PHE A 148 7.72 1.51 -13.32
CA PHE A 148 8.08 0.13 -12.99
C PHE A 148 9.04 -0.48 -14.04
N LYS A 149 8.88 -0.18 -15.34
CA LYS A 149 9.85 -0.60 -16.38
C LYS A 149 11.21 0.05 -16.18
N GLU A 150 11.23 1.33 -15.82
CA GLU A 150 12.45 2.07 -15.52
C GLU A 150 13.16 1.51 -14.28
N TYR A 151 12.41 1.27 -13.21
CA TYR A 151 12.84 0.54 -12.03
C TYR A 151 13.51 -0.79 -12.38
N LYS A 152 12.86 -1.62 -13.22
CA LYS A 152 13.43 -2.91 -13.65
C LYS A 152 14.79 -2.73 -14.30
N LYS A 153 14.93 -1.76 -15.22
CA LYS A 153 16.21 -1.46 -15.88
C LYS A 153 17.26 -1.01 -14.88
N ARG A 154 16.90 -0.09 -13.98
CA ARG A 154 17.80 0.43 -12.93
C ARG A 154 18.33 -0.70 -12.05
N LEU A 155 17.46 -1.61 -11.63
CA LEU A 155 17.85 -2.75 -10.80
C LEU A 155 18.67 -3.77 -11.60
N GLN A 156 18.29 -4.07 -12.84
CA GLN A 156 19.06 -4.96 -13.74
C GLN A 156 20.50 -4.47 -13.93
N SER A 157 20.70 -3.16 -14.11
CA SER A 157 22.03 -2.57 -14.21
C SER A 157 22.86 -2.71 -12.93
N ALA A 158 22.22 -2.70 -11.75
CA ALA A 158 22.92 -2.77 -10.48
C ALA A 158 23.24 -4.20 -10.04
N ILE A 159 22.34 -5.16 -10.25
CA ILE A 159 22.46 -6.52 -9.67
C ILE A 159 22.31 -7.65 -10.70
N GLY A 160 22.17 -7.32 -11.98
CA GLY A 160 22.01 -8.28 -13.08
C GLY A 160 20.58 -8.79 -13.27
N ASN A 161 20.33 -9.33 -14.47
CA ASN A 161 19.00 -9.80 -14.91
C ASN A 161 18.45 -10.93 -14.04
N ARG A 162 19.26 -11.98 -13.79
CA ARG A 162 18.83 -13.16 -13.05
C ARG A 162 18.34 -12.83 -11.64
N ARG A 163 19.06 -11.96 -10.93
CA ARG A 163 18.69 -11.57 -9.56
C ARG A 163 17.48 -10.64 -9.56
N THR A 164 17.39 -9.73 -10.53
CA THR A 164 16.21 -8.87 -10.71
C THR A 164 14.95 -9.68 -10.97
N GLU A 165 15.01 -10.68 -11.85
CA GLU A 165 13.90 -11.58 -12.13
C GLU A 165 13.48 -12.41 -10.91
N ALA A 166 14.45 -12.89 -10.11
CA ALA A 166 14.16 -13.60 -8.86
C ALA A 166 13.39 -12.72 -7.87
N ILE A 167 13.82 -11.46 -7.67
CA ILE A 167 13.11 -10.50 -6.81
C ILE A 167 11.68 -10.27 -7.30
N ILE A 168 11.50 -10.02 -8.60
CA ILE A 168 10.18 -9.75 -9.19
C ILE A 168 9.25 -10.95 -9.08
N LYS A 169 9.77 -12.17 -9.28
CA LYS A 169 9.01 -13.42 -9.14
C LYS A 169 8.57 -13.67 -7.70
N GLU A 170 9.38 -13.25 -6.74
CA GLU A 170 9.07 -13.39 -5.33
C GLU A 170 8.20 -12.26 -4.78
N ALA A 171 8.15 -11.12 -5.47
CA ALA A 171 7.42 -9.94 -5.03
C ALA A 171 5.89 -10.10 -4.97
N VAL A 172 5.26 -9.25 -4.15
CA VAL A 172 3.83 -8.99 -4.16
C VAL A 172 3.54 -7.67 -4.87
N PHE A 173 2.43 -7.61 -5.60
CA PHE A 173 1.96 -6.40 -6.27
C PHE A 173 0.67 -5.91 -5.62
N LEU A 174 0.64 -4.68 -5.13
CA LEU A 174 -0.54 -4.09 -4.52
C LEU A 174 -1.08 -2.98 -5.43
N ILE A 175 -2.38 -3.00 -5.72
CA ILE A 175 -3.03 -1.97 -6.53
C ILE A 175 -4.21 -1.40 -5.77
N SER A 176 -4.26 -0.08 -5.60
CA SER A 176 -5.38 0.64 -4.97
C SER A 176 -5.70 1.93 -5.72
N CYS A 177 -6.79 1.94 -6.47
CA CYS A 177 -7.20 3.08 -7.30
C CYS A 177 -8.67 2.94 -7.67
N GLY A 178 -9.31 4.03 -8.10
CA GLY A 178 -10.64 4.01 -8.73
C GLY A 178 -11.65 4.96 -8.08
N THR A 179 -11.50 5.26 -6.78
CA THR A 179 -12.37 6.24 -6.09
C THR A 179 -12.36 7.59 -6.81
N ASN A 180 -11.18 8.07 -7.24
CA ASN A 180 -11.05 9.35 -7.92
C ASN A 180 -11.78 9.40 -9.26
N ASP A 181 -11.97 8.27 -9.96
CA ASP A 181 -12.72 8.24 -11.22
C ASP A 181 -14.17 8.68 -10.99
N PHE A 182 -14.79 8.22 -9.90
CA PHE A 182 -16.14 8.63 -9.52
C PHE A 182 -16.18 10.03 -8.92
N VAL A 183 -15.31 10.31 -7.95
CA VAL A 183 -15.30 11.59 -7.24
C VAL A 183 -15.05 12.73 -8.22
N VAL A 184 -14.03 12.62 -9.06
CA VAL A 184 -13.62 13.70 -9.99
C VAL A 184 -14.53 13.73 -11.21
N ASN A 185 -14.65 12.64 -11.97
CA ASN A 185 -15.22 12.69 -13.32
C ASN A 185 -16.74 12.44 -13.38
N TYR A 186 -17.34 11.92 -12.31
CA TYR A 186 -18.77 11.58 -12.28
C TYR A 186 -19.56 12.52 -11.36
N PHE A 187 -19.11 12.71 -10.13
CA PHE A 187 -19.83 13.48 -9.12
C PHE A 187 -19.44 14.96 -9.09
N THR A 188 -18.14 15.29 -9.03
CA THR A 188 -17.68 16.68 -8.91
C THR A 188 -17.77 17.41 -10.25
N LEU A 189 -17.15 16.85 -11.29
CA LEU A 189 -17.26 17.35 -12.66
C LEU A 189 -18.13 16.35 -13.44
N PRO A 190 -19.39 16.67 -13.79
CA PRO A 190 -20.33 15.71 -14.36
C PRO A 190 -20.04 15.40 -15.84
N ILE A 191 -18.77 15.27 -16.23
CA ILE A 191 -18.33 14.97 -17.59
C ILE A 191 -18.78 13.55 -17.96
N ARG A 192 -18.46 12.55 -17.13
CA ARG A 192 -18.85 11.15 -17.40
C ARG A 192 -20.34 10.91 -17.17
N ARG A 193 -20.97 11.65 -16.26
CA ARG A 193 -22.43 11.57 -16.02
C ARG A 193 -23.27 11.93 -17.25
N LYS A 194 -22.73 12.72 -18.20
CA LYS A 194 -23.40 13.04 -19.48
C LYS A 194 -23.44 11.86 -20.46
N SER A 195 -22.52 10.91 -20.32
CA SER A 195 -22.35 9.78 -21.27
C SER A 195 -22.60 8.41 -20.65
N TYR A 196 -22.57 8.31 -19.32
CA TYR A 196 -22.67 7.05 -18.59
C TYR A 196 -23.70 7.13 -17.46
N THR A 197 -24.53 6.08 -17.34
CA THR A 197 -25.15 5.73 -16.06
C THR A 197 -24.06 5.29 -15.08
N VAL A 198 -24.37 5.25 -13.77
CA VAL A 198 -23.40 4.80 -12.75
C VAL A 198 -22.91 3.38 -13.07
N SER A 199 -23.81 2.47 -13.41
CA SER A 199 -23.48 1.08 -13.78
C SER A 199 -22.60 0.99 -15.03
N ALA A 200 -22.91 1.77 -16.07
CA ALA A 200 -22.08 1.81 -17.27
C ALA A 200 -20.68 2.39 -16.99
N TYR A 201 -20.58 3.36 -16.08
CA TYR A 201 -19.29 3.94 -15.69
C TYR A 201 -18.46 2.96 -14.84
N GLN A 202 -19.09 2.22 -13.92
CA GLN A 202 -18.43 1.12 -13.19
C GLN A 202 -17.85 0.09 -14.16
N GLN A 203 -18.61 -0.33 -15.18
CA GLN A 203 -18.12 -1.27 -16.19
C GLN A 203 -16.93 -0.70 -16.99
N PHE A 204 -16.98 0.59 -17.34
CA PHE A 204 -15.86 1.27 -17.99
C PHE A 204 -14.59 1.26 -17.13
N VAL A 205 -14.70 1.65 -15.85
CA VAL A 205 -13.57 1.65 -14.89
C VAL A 205 -13.00 0.23 -14.71
N LEU A 206 -13.88 -0.78 -14.55
CA LEU A 206 -13.46 -2.19 -14.45
C LEU A 206 -12.74 -2.67 -15.72
N GLN A 207 -13.18 -2.22 -16.90
CA GLN A 207 -12.51 -2.57 -18.15
C GLN A 207 -11.15 -1.89 -18.27
N SER A 208 -11.03 -0.62 -17.89
CA SER A 208 -9.73 0.08 -17.82
C SER A 208 -8.78 -0.62 -16.85
N PHE A 209 -9.27 -1.04 -15.68
CA PHE A 209 -8.50 -1.83 -14.72
C PHE A 209 -8.00 -3.14 -15.32
N LYS A 210 -8.88 -3.92 -15.99
CA LYS A 210 -8.48 -5.15 -16.69
C LYS A 210 -7.42 -4.89 -17.75
N GLN A 211 -7.53 -3.79 -18.50
CA GLN A 211 -6.51 -3.41 -19.48
C GLN A 211 -5.16 -3.08 -18.83
N VAL A 212 -5.16 -2.45 -17.66
CA VAL A 212 -3.93 -2.21 -16.88
C VAL A 212 -3.30 -3.54 -16.44
N LEU A 213 -4.10 -4.52 -16.01
CA LEU A 213 -3.61 -5.86 -15.65
C LEU A 213 -3.09 -6.67 -16.86
N GLN A 214 -3.81 -6.64 -17.97
CA GLN A 214 -3.51 -7.41 -19.19
C GLN A 214 -2.45 -6.73 -20.07
N GLY A 215 -2.28 -5.43 -19.93
CA GLY A 215 -1.40 -4.60 -20.73
C GLY A 215 0.07 -4.85 -20.43
N LYS A 216 0.68 -5.77 -21.20
CA LYS A 216 2.14 -5.93 -21.39
C LYS A 216 2.92 -6.61 -20.26
N GLY A 217 2.52 -7.80 -19.82
CA GLY A 217 3.42 -8.78 -19.16
C GLY A 217 4.17 -8.25 -17.92
N LEU A 218 3.63 -7.25 -17.23
CA LEU A 218 4.31 -6.57 -16.12
C LEU A 218 4.03 -7.22 -14.78
N LEU A 219 2.87 -7.84 -14.61
CA LEU A 219 2.43 -8.42 -13.36
C LEU A 219 2.15 -9.89 -13.64
N GLU A 220 2.98 -10.79 -13.11
CA GLU A 220 2.57 -12.20 -13.09
C GLU A 220 1.30 -12.29 -12.23
N PRO A 221 0.22 -12.92 -12.74
CA PRO A 221 -1.09 -12.87 -12.07
C PRO A 221 -1.12 -13.51 -10.68
N SER A 222 -0.09 -14.26 -10.29
CA SER A 222 -0.09 -15.13 -9.12
C SER A 222 0.06 -14.40 -7.77
N LYS A 223 0.41 -13.10 -7.74
CA LYS A 223 0.62 -12.34 -6.49
C LYS A 223 0.16 -10.88 -6.56
N ILE A 224 -1.00 -10.63 -7.17
CA ILE A 224 -1.62 -9.30 -7.18
C ILE A 224 -2.68 -9.24 -6.08
N LEU A 225 -2.52 -8.32 -5.14
CA LEU A 225 -3.56 -7.98 -4.16
C LEU A 225 -4.20 -6.66 -4.56
N LEU A 226 -5.51 -6.71 -4.77
CA LEU A 226 -6.31 -5.51 -4.97
C LEU A 226 -6.80 -5.01 -3.62
N PHE A 227 -6.40 -3.78 -3.29
CA PHE A 227 -6.92 -3.06 -2.16
C PHE A 227 -7.86 -1.98 -2.70
N ASP A 228 -9.16 -2.22 -2.67
CA ASP A 228 -10.13 -1.15 -2.83
C ASP A 228 -10.97 -1.10 -1.55
N CYS A 229 -10.89 0.03 -0.85
CA CYS A 229 -11.60 0.22 0.41
C CYS A 229 -13.03 0.76 0.17
N GLU A 230 -13.36 1.19 -1.05
CA GLU A 230 -14.56 2.01 -1.29
C GLU A 230 -15.42 1.61 -2.50
N LEU A 231 -14.89 0.87 -3.49
CA LEU A 231 -15.77 0.10 -4.37
C LEU A 231 -16.11 -1.23 -3.69
N GLN A 232 -17.40 -1.55 -3.62
CA GLN A 232 -17.95 -2.85 -3.18
C GLN A 232 -17.53 -4.05 -4.07
N VAL A 233 -16.36 -3.96 -4.71
CA VAL A 233 -15.72 -4.99 -5.53
C VAL A 233 -14.46 -5.43 -4.81
N ALA A 234 -14.61 -6.02 -3.63
CA ALA A 234 -13.57 -6.87 -3.07
C ALA A 234 -13.49 -8.15 -3.92
N THR A 235 -12.83 -8.09 -5.08
CA THR A 235 -12.45 -9.29 -5.81
C THR A 235 -11.00 -9.60 -5.47
N THR A 236 -10.82 -10.45 -4.46
CA THR A 236 -9.55 -11.18 -4.33
C THR A 236 -9.47 -12.11 -5.53
N PHE A 237 -8.73 -11.73 -6.56
CA PHE A 237 -8.34 -12.67 -7.61
C PHE A 237 -7.29 -13.61 -7.02
N HIS A 238 -7.74 -14.70 -6.39
CA HIS A 238 -6.90 -15.90 -6.29
C HIS A 238 -6.82 -16.51 -7.69
N ILE A 239 -5.90 -16.02 -8.52
CA ILE A 239 -5.50 -16.77 -9.71
C ILE A 239 -4.61 -17.90 -9.20
N PHE A 240 -5.25 -19.02 -8.88
CA PHE A 240 -4.55 -20.27 -8.57
C PHE A 240 -3.64 -20.62 -9.73
N SER A 241 -2.38 -20.90 -9.39
CA SER A 241 -1.36 -21.43 -10.29
C SER A 241 -1.84 -22.70 -10.98
N GLY A 242 -1.75 -22.74 -12.30
CA GLY A 242 -1.44 -23.97 -13.05
C GLY A 242 0.06 -24.04 -13.27
#